data_AF-A0A7V3XNV1-F1
#
_entry.id   AF-A0A7V3XNV1-F1
#
_cell.length_a   1.000
_cell.length_b   1.000
_cell.length_c   1.000
_cell.angle_alpha   90.00
_cell.angle_beta   90.00
_cell.angle_gamma   90.00
#
_symmetry.space_group_name_H-M   'P 1'
#
loop_
_entity.id
_entity.type
_entity.pdbx_description
1 polymer ?
#
loop_
_entity_poly.entity_id
_entity_poly.type
_entity_poly.pdbx_seq_one_letter_code
_entity_poly.pdbx_strand_id
1 'polypeptide(L)' 'MPDQCYFCQRNIKYIDFKETTLLKRFISASGKIKSRKKTGVCASHQRKLTRAIKRARQLALLSPTSK' A
#
# COMPACT_ATOMS: atom_id res chain seq x y z
N MET A 1 7.19 -13.72 -17.41
CA MET A 1 6.69 -12.80 -16.36
C MET A 1 7.92 -12.26 -15.64
N PRO A 2 8.29 -10.98 -15.74
CA PRO A 2 9.15 -10.42 -14.72
C PRO A 2 8.25 -9.99 -13.57
N ASP A 3 8.52 -10.58 -12.41
CA ASP A 3 8.06 -10.21 -11.07
C ASP A 3 8.54 -8.81 -10.69
N GLN A 4 8.21 -7.80 -11.50
CA GLN A 4 8.74 -6.44 -11.37
C GLN A 4 7.92 -5.62 -10.36
N CYS A 5 7.80 -6.19 -9.16
CA CYS A 5 7.20 -5.55 -8.00
C CYS A 5 8.03 -4.31 -7.63
N TYR A 6 7.41 -3.13 -7.61
CA TYR A 6 8.07 -1.86 -7.26
C TYR A 6 8.90 -1.94 -5.97
N PHE A 7 8.38 -2.65 -4.97
CA PHE A 7 9.06 -2.87 -3.70
C PHE A 7 10.22 -3.86 -3.79
N CYS A 8 10.15 -4.88 -4.67
CA CYS A 8 11.26 -5.81 -4.88
C CYS A 8 12.43 -5.14 -5.59
N GLN A 9 12.16 -4.33 -6.62
CA GLN A 9 13.23 -3.60 -7.34
C GLN A 9 14.00 -2.63 -6.45
N ARG A 10 13.29 -1.98 -5.52
CA ARG A 10 13.90 -1.05 -4.55
C ARG A 10 14.40 -1.74 -3.28
N ASN A 11 14.35 -3.07 -3.23
CA ASN A 11 14.72 -3.89 -2.09
C ASN A 11 14.06 -3.46 -0.76
N ILE A 12 12.85 -2.89 -0.85
CA ILE A 12 12.10 -2.38 0.30
C ILE A 12 11.43 -3.58 0.99
N LYS A 13 12.10 -4.10 2.03
CA LYS A 13 11.60 -5.27 2.78
C LYS A 13 10.46 -4.93 3.74
N TYR A 14 10.42 -3.69 4.22
CA TYR A 14 9.46 -3.21 5.21
C TYR A 14 8.72 -1.97 4.69
N ILE A 15 7.40 -1.95 4.90
CA ILE A 15 6.52 -0.86 4.46
C ILE A 15 6.00 -0.19 5.72
N ASP A 16 6.55 0.98 6.03
CA ASP A 16 6.14 1.77 7.18
C ASP A 16 4.77 2.39 6.98
N PHE A 17 3.95 2.34 8.04
CA PHE A 17 2.64 2.99 8.06
C PHE A 17 2.73 4.51 8.24
N LYS A 18 3.89 5.00 8.67
CA LYS A 18 4.20 6.43 8.86
C LYS A 18 4.38 7.15 7.52
N GLU A 19 4.84 6.43 6.50
CA GLU A 19 5.05 6.95 5.15
C GLU A 19 3.72 7.08 4.41
N THR A 20 2.98 8.14 4.72
CA THR A 20 1.66 8.39 4.12
C THR A 20 1.76 8.73 2.62
N THR A 21 2.88 9.28 2.15
CA THR A 21 3.10 9.75 0.76
C THR A 21 3.15 8.59 -0.25
N LEU A 22 4.19 7.75 -0.18
CA LEU A 22 3.99 6.40 0.31
C LEU A 22 2.73 5.63 -0.13
N LEU A 23 1.94 5.38 0.91
CA LEU A 23 0.69 4.64 0.94
C LEU A 23 -0.43 5.32 0.13
N LYS A 24 -0.48 6.66 0.06
CA LYS A 24 -1.47 7.41 -0.72
C LYS A 24 -1.46 7.01 -2.20
N ARG A 25 -0.30 6.71 -2.79
CA ARG A 25 -0.21 6.21 -4.19
C ARG A 25 -0.97 4.90 -4.41
N PHE A 26 -1.03 4.06 -3.39
CA PHE A 26 -1.68 2.74 -3.43
C PHE A 26 -3.14 2.77 -2.98
N ILE A 27 -3.66 3.95 -2.66
CA ILE A 27 -5.04 4.17 -2.25
C ILE A 27 -5.75 5.00 -3.32
N SER A 28 -7.05 4.77 -3.49
CA SER A 28 -7.91 5.57 -4.39
C SER A 28 -8.35 6.87 -3.70
N ALA A 29 -8.86 7.84 -4.46
CA ALA A 29 -9.39 9.08 -3.88
C ALA A 29 -10.44 8.83 -2.78
N SER A 30 -11.25 7.78 -2.93
CA SER A 30 -12.26 7.34 -1.94
C SER A 30 -11.67 6.60 -0.72
N GLY A 31 -10.35 6.56 -0.55
CA GLY A 31 -9.70 5.84 0.55
C GLY A 31 -9.62 4.32 0.37
N LYS A 32 -10.16 3.73 -0.71
CA LYS A 32 -10.11 2.27 -0.98
C LYS A 32 -8.71 1.82 -1.42
N ILE A 33 -8.25 0.65 -0.96
CA ILE A 33 -6.93 0.11 -1.34
C ILE A 33 -6.99 -0.38 -2.78
N LYS A 34 -6.04 0.05 -3.62
CA LYS A 34 -5.95 -0.40 -5.02
C LYS A 34 -5.59 -1.88 -5.09
N SER A 35 -6.19 -2.59 -6.04
CA SER A 35 -5.95 -4.02 -6.23
C SER A 35 -4.54 -4.29 -6.76
N ARG A 36 -4.06 -5.53 -6.58
CA ARG A 36 -2.76 -6.00 -7.06
C ARG A 36 -2.55 -5.70 -8.55
N LYS A 37 -3.58 -5.91 -9.38
CA LYS A 37 -3.54 -5.68 -10.84
C LYS A 37 -3.22 -4.23 -11.19
N LYS A 38 -3.79 -3.25 -10.47
CA LYS A 38 -3.52 -1.82 -10.70
C LYS A 38 -2.20 -1.34 -10.13
N THR A 39 -1.69 -2.01 -9.10
CA THR A 39 -0.51 -1.57 -8.34
C THR A 39 0.78 -2.26 -8.80
N GLY A 40 0.67 -3.37 -9.54
CA GLY A 40 1.83 -4.12 -10.04
C GLY A 40 2.67 -4.76 -8.94
N VAL A 41 2.18 -4.82 -7.71
CA VAL A 41 2.93 -5.39 -6.59
C VAL A 41 2.72 -6.90 -6.48
N CYS A 42 3.69 -7.55 -5.86
CA CYS A 42 3.74 -8.95 -5.58
C CYS A 42 2.87 -9.30 -4.36
N ALA A 43 2.40 -10.54 -4.28
CA ALA A 43 1.41 -10.95 -3.28
C ALA A 43 1.92 -10.84 -1.83
N SER A 44 3.23 -11.00 -1.61
CA SER A 44 3.88 -10.79 -0.32
C SER A 44 3.84 -9.32 0.10
N HIS A 45 4.25 -8.41 -0.79
CA HIS A 45 4.23 -6.96 -0.52
C HIS A 45 2.82 -6.41 -0.42
N GLN A 46 1.84 -6.91 -1.19
CA GLN A 46 0.44 -6.50 -1.05
C GLN A 46 -0.11 -6.80 0.36
N ARG A 47 0.25 -7.95 0.94
CA ARG A 47 -0.16 -8.31 2.32
C ARG A 47 0.45 -7.34 3.34
N LYS A 48 1.74 -7.03 3.21
CA LYS A 48 2.44 -6.05 4.07
C LYS A 48 1.85 -4.64 3.93
N LEU A 49 1.64 -4.19 2.69
CA LEU A 49 1.03 -2.90 2.36
C LEU A 49 -0.38 -2.78 2.97
N THR A 50 -1.21 -3.82 2.83
CA THR A 50 -2.56 -3.82 3.40
C THR A 50 -2.55 -3.69 4.92
N ARG A 51 -1.61 -4.36 5.61
CA ARG A 51 -1.43 -4.23 7.06
C ARG A 51 -0.98 -2.81 7.45
N ALA A 52 -0.03 -2.24 6.72
CA ALA A 52 0.44 -0.87 6.94
C ALA A 52 -0.67 0.17 6.74
N ILE A 53 -1.46 0.05 5.66
CA ILE A 53 -2.60 0.94 5.40
C ILE A 53 -3.65 0.83 6.51
N LYS A 54 -3.98 -0.39 6.96
CA LYS A 54 -4.94 -0.59 8.06
C LYS A 54 -4.47 0.07 9.34
N ARG A 55 -3.19 -0.08 9.71
CA ARG A 55 -2.60 0.60 10.88
C ARG A 55 -2.64 2.12 10.74
N ALA A 56 -2.28 2.65 9.57
CA ALA A 56 -2.30 4.08 9.32
C ALA A 56 -3.71 4.68 9.44
N ARG A 57 -4.76 3.93 9.05
CA ARG A 57 -6.16 4.35 9.25
C ARG A 57 -6.55 4.38 10.73
N GLN A 58 -6.12 3.39 11.52
CA GLN A 58 -6.38 3.37 12.97
C GLN A 58 -5.73 4.56 13.69
N LEU A 59 -4.59 5.04 13.17
CA LEU A 59 -3.87 6.20 13.70
C LEU A 59 -4.32 7.54 13.08
N ALA A 60 -5.41 7.56 12.30
CA ALA A 60 -5.91 8.73 11.57
C ALA A 60 -4.89 9.42 10.63
N LEU A 61 -3.80 8.74 10.26
CA LEU A 61 -2.77 9.25 9.33
C LEU A 61 -3.22 9.20 7.86
N LEU A 62 -4.24 8.40 7.57
CA LEU A 62 -4.78 8.17 6.24
C LEU A 62 -6.30 8.18 6.26
N SER A 63 -6.90 8.80 5.23
CA SER A 63 -8.36 8.93 5.15
C SER A 63 -9.02 7.54 5.23
N PRO A 64 -9.99 7.35 6.14
CA PRO A 64 -10.83 6.18 6.12
C PRO A 64 -11.61 6.14 4.80
N THR A 65 -12.06 4.95 4.41
CA THR A 65 -12.84 4.82 3.18
C THR A 65 -14.12 5.65 3.31
N SER A 66 -14.28 6.68 2.47
CA SER A 66 -15.57 7.35 2.27
C SER A 66 -16.50 6.34 1.60
N LYS A 67 -17.64 6.08 2.24
CA LYS A 67 -18.64 5.12 1.76
C LYS A 67 -19.27 5.60 0.46
#